data_AF-A0A8J7Y808-F1
#
_entry.id   AF-A0A8J7Y808-F1
#
_cell.length_a   1.000
_cell.length_b   1.000
_cell.length_c   1.000
_cell.angle_alpha   90.00
_cell.angle_beta   90.00
_cell.angle_gamma   90.00
#
_symmetry.space_group_name_H-M   'P 1'
#
loop_
_entity.id
_entity.type
_entity.pdbx_description
1 polymer ?
#
loop_
_entity_poly.entity_id
_entity_poly.type
_entity_poly.pdbx_seq_one_letter_code
_entity_poly.pdbx_strand_id
1 'polypeptide(L)' 'MVFTRIDDGKIVERWVQPDTLGMLAQLGIVSPPSDVPVQS' A
#
# COMPACT_ATOMS: atom_id res chain seq x y z
N MET A 1 -0.84 -4.64 4.92
CA MET A 1 -1.50 -5.53 5.90
C MET A 1 -2.98 -5.67 5.52
N VAL A 2 -3.59 -6.84 5.73
CA VAL A 2 -5.01 -7.09 5.46
C VAL A 2 -5.65 -7.87 6.60
N PHE A 3 -6.78 -7.40 7.10
CA PHE A 3 -7.66 -8.13 8.02
C PHE A 3 -9.05 -8.24 7.40
N THR A 4 -9.64 -9.43 7.45
CA THR A 4 -10.97 -9.70 6.91
C THR A 4 -11.79 -10.40 7.98
N ARG A 5 -12.95 -9.84 8.32
CA ARG A 5 -13.93 -10.47 9.19
C ARG A 5 -14.98 -11.16 8.33
N ILE A 6 -15.22 -12.44 8.64
CA ILE A 6 -16.20 -13.28 7.94
C ILE A 6 -17.29 -13.67 8.92
N ASP A 7 -18.54 -13.56 8.49
CA ASP A 7 -19.73 -13.99 9.21
C ASP A 7 -20.73 -14.62 8.21
N ASP A 8 -21.34 -15.74 8.58
CA ASP A 8 -22.19 -16.57 7.71
C ASP A 8 -21.59 -16.83 6.31
N GLY A 9 -20.29 -17.14 6.27
CA GLY A 9 -19.54 -17.39 5.03
C GLY A 9 -19.34 -16.15 4.13
N LYS A 10 -19.76 -14.96 4.57
CA LYS A 10 -19.63 -13.69 3.83
C LYS A 10 -18.61 -12.79 4.47
N ILE A 11 -17.90 -12.01 3.65
CA ILE A 11 -17.05 -10.93 4.13
C ILE A 11 -17.94 -9.78 4.56
N VAL A 12 -17.98 -9.53 5.86
CA VAL A 12 -18.81 -8.48 6.47
C VAL A 12 -17.98 -7.25 6.81
N GLU A 13 -16.65 -7.38 6.87
CA GLU A 13 -15.75 -6.26 7.10
C GLU A 13 -14.33 -6.56 6.61
N ARG A 14 -13.64 -5.53 6.14
CA ARG A 14 -12.28 -5.65 5.64
C ARG A 14 -11.49 -4.38 5.90
N TRP A 15 -10.38 -4.53 6.62
CA TRP A 15 -9.39 -3.47 6.81
C TRP A 15 -8.18 -3.77 5.94
N VAL A 16 -7.81 -2.80 5.12
CA VAL A 16 -6.65 -2.89 4.24
C VAL A 16 -5.75 -1.69 4.46
N GLN A 17 -4.46 -1.96 4.47
CA GLN A 17 -3.43 -0.94 4.39
C GLN A 17 -2.52 -1.31 3.20
N PRO A 18 -2.84 -0.84 1.98
CA PRO A 18 -1.97 -0.99 0.83
C PRO A 18 -0.78 -0.02 0.91
N ASP A 19 0.33 -0.39 0.25
CA ASP A 19 1.44 0.52 0.02
C ASP A 19 1.09 1.52 -1.09
N THR A 20 0.31 2.54 -0.72
CA THR A 20 -0.16 3.55 -1.66
C THR A 20 1.00 4.41 -2.17
N LEU A 21 2.01 4.67 -1.34
CA LEU A 21 3.17 5.46 -1.73
C LEU A 21 4.01 4.73 -2.80
N GLY A 22 4.32 3.45 -2.58
CA GLY A 22 5.02 2.63 -3.55
C GLY A 22 4.25 2.49 -4.87
N MET A 23 2.92 2.36 -4.80
CA MET A 23 2.07 2.32 -5.99
C MET A 23 2.12 3.63 -6.78
N LEU A 24 1.99 4.78 -6.12
CA LEU A 24 2.08 6.09 -6.79
C LEU A 24 3.46 6.30 -7.43
N ALA A 25 4.52 5.82 -6.79
CA ALA A 25 5.87 5.86 -7.34
C ALA A 25 6.01 5.00 -8.61
N GLN A 26 5.46 3.77 -8.60
CA GLN A 26 5.46 2.90 -9.79
C GLN A 26 4.67 3.48 -10.97
N LEU A 27 3.61 4.24 -10.68
CA LEU A 27 2.85 4.97 -11.70
C LEU A 27 3.54 6.26 -12.17
N GLY A 28 4.69 6.63 -11.59
CA GLY A 28 5.43 7.84 -11.95
C GLY A 28 4.78 9.15 -11.47
N ILE A 29 3.80 9.07 -10.56
CA ILE A 29 3.10 10.26 -10.01
C ILE A 29 3.98 10.97 -8.99
N VAL A 30 4.79 10.20 -8.23
CA VAL A 30 5.77 10.71 -7.27
C VAL A 30 7.11 10.00 -7.47
N SER A 31 8.22 10.64 -7.11
CA SER A 31 9.54 9.99 -7.15
C SER A 31 9.70 9.04 -5.94
N PRO A 32 10.32 7.85 -6.12
CA PRO A 32 10.60 6.96 -5.01
C PRO A 32 11.68 7.56 -4.09
N PRO A 33 11.65 7.29 -2.78
CA PRO A 33 12.63 7.84 -1.83
C PRO A 33 14.09 7.47 -2.13
N SER A 34 14.32 6.34 -2.81
CA SER A 34 15.66 5.89 -3.24
C SER A 34 16.29 6.77 -4.33
N ASP A 35 15.52 7.66 -4.95
CA ASP A 35 16.01 8.63 -5.95
C ASP A 35 16.60 9.88 -5.29
N VAL A 36 16.57 9.97 -3.96
CA VAL A 36 17.36 10.95 -3.20
C VAL A 36 18.83 10.50 -3.27
N PRO A 37 19.76 11.33 -3.77
CA PRO A 37 21.17 10.97 -3.80
C PRO A 37 21.63 10.64 -2.38
N VAL A 38 22.15 9.42 -2.17
CA VAL A 38 22.89 9.12 -0.95
C VAL A 38 24.06 10.10 -0.94
N GLN A 39 24.06 11.04 0.02
CA GLN A 39 25.19 11.94 0.22
C GLN A 39 26.36 11.03 0.64
N SER A 40 27.27 10.81 -0.30
CA SER A 40 28.53 10.08 -0.09
C SER A 40 29.50 10.89 0.75
#